data_AF-A0A1B1AEA3-F1
#
_entry.id   AF-A0A1B1AEA3-F1
#
_cell.length_a   1.000
_cell.length_b   1.000
_cell.length_c   1.000
_cell.angle_alpha   90.00
_cell.angle_beta   90.00
_cell.angle_gamma   90.00
#
_symmetry.space_group_name_H-M   'P 1'
#
loop_
_entity.id
_entity.type
_entity.pdbx_description
1 polymer ?
#
loop_
_entity_poly.entity_id
_entity_poly.type
_entity_poly.pdbx_seq_one_letter_code
_entity_poly.pdbx_strand_id
1 'polypeptide(L)'
;MWAKFALLSAVLAASAFAAPTSVSAQPRPRAEAPQPAWTMPAQYRGGGQQDLRPLREVVEELRAQYGGEYVSHRLEQGGSPVYVVRWRMPDGQIRDIRVSATR
;
A
#
# COMPACT_ATOMS: atom_id res chain seq x y z
N MET A 1 -22.64 -17.54 8.52
CA MET A 1 -22.00 -18.15 9.70
C MET A 1 -20.68 -17.45 9.94
N TRP A 2 -20.66 -16.48 10.86
CA TRP A 2 -19.48 -15.68 11.23
C TRP A 2 -19.13 -15.98 12.69
N ALA A 3 -17.98 -16.60 12.88
CA ALA A 3 -17.15 -16.63 14.10
C ALA A 3 -15.89 -17.37 13.65
N LYS A 4 -14.68 -16.84 13.83
CA LYS A 4 -13.97 -16.94 15.11
C LYS A 4 -12.79 -15.97 15.07
N PHE A 5 -12.79 -15.03 16.00
CA PHE A 5 -11.62 -14.23 16.37
C PHE A 5 -10.75 -15.00 17.39
N ALA A 6 -9.48 -14.58 17.44
CA ALA A 6 -8.55 -14.62 18.57
C ALA A 6 -7.75 -15.91 18.85
N LEU A 7 -6.41 -15.78 18.78
CA LEU A 7 -5.44 -15.99 19.88
C LEU A 7 -4.01 -15.85 19.31
N LEU A 8 -3.30 -14.74 19.49
CA LEU A 8 -2.42 -14.36 20.62
C LEU A 8 -1.15 -15.25 20.82
N SER A 9 0.00 -14.60 20.57
CA SER A 9 1.28 -14.65 21.30
C SER A 9 2.07 -15.96 21.48
N ALA A 10 3.33 -15.92 21.02
CA ALA A 10 4.45 -16.51 21.76
C ALA A 10 5.74 -15.70 21.49
N VAL A 11 6.13 -14.91 22.47
CA VAL A 11 7.48 -14.35 22.63
C VAL A 11 8.32 -15.44 23.31
N LEU A 12 9.49 -15.78 22.76
CA LEU A 12 10.55 -16.39 23.56
C LEU A 12 11.92 -15.83 23.16
N ALA A 13 12.58 -15.30 24.19
CA ALA A 13 13.91 -14.74 24.19
C ALA A 13 14.99 -15.83 24.03
N ALA A 14 16.09 -15.48 23.35
CA ALA A 14 17.35 -16.21 23.46
C ALA A 14 18.50 -15.20 23.56
N SER A 15 19.10 -15.19 24.75
CA SER A 15 20.31 -14.51 25.15
C SER A 15 21.57 -15.21 24.63
N ALA A 16 22.62 -14.47 24.26
CA ALA A 16 24.01 -14.84 24.56
C ALA A 16 24.97 -13.67 24.26
N PHE A 17 25.75 -13.32 25.27
CA PHE A 17 26.93 -12.47 25.18
C PHE A 17 28.04 -13.15 24.36
N ALA A 18 28.72 -12.40 23.50
CA ALA A 18 30.13 -12.63 23.16
C ALA A 18 30.76 -11.31 22.69
N ALA A 19 31.65 -10.74 23.51
CA ALA A 19 32.55 -9.69 23.09
C ALA A 19 33.77 -10.32 22.39
N PRO A 20 34.31 -9.66 21.36
CA PRO A 20 35.76 -9.54 21.29
C PRO A 20 36.19 -8.09 21.05
N THR A 21 37.12 -7.65 21.90
CA THR A 21 37.99 -6.50 21.70
C THR A 21 38.97 -6.80 20.56
N SER A 22 39.13 -5.90 19.60
CA SER A 22 40.39 -5.71 18.86
C SER A 22 40.38 -4.36 18.14
N VAL A 23 41.22 -3.46 18.65
CA VAL A 23 41.68 -2.23 18.00
C VAL A 23 42.20 -2.56 16.61
N SER A 24 41.71 -1.86 15.59
CA SER A 24 42.40 -1.76 14.30
C SER A 24 42.40 -0.31 13.84
N ALA A 25 43.61 0.24 13.89
CA ALA A 25 44.17 1.38 13.19
C ALA A 25 43.19 2.33 12.45
N GLN A 26 43.19 3.57 12.92
CA GLN A 26 42.71 4.74 12.21
C GLN A 26 43.79 5.25 11.24
N PRO A 27 43.51 5.39 9.94
CA PRO A 27 44.11 6.41 9.10
C PRO A 27 43.07 7.51 8.83
N ARG A 28 43.48 8.73 9.14
CA ARG A 28 42.75 9.99 8.99
C ARG A 28 42.62 10.38 7.49
N PRO A 29 41.99 11.53 7.18
CA PRO A 29 40.69 11.68 6.55
C PRO A 29 40.78 11.87 5.02
N ARG A 30 39.81 11.36 4.27
CA ARG A 30 39.54 11.87 2.93
C ARG A 30 38.05 12.13 2.80
N ALA A 31 37.75 13.41 2.62
CA ALA A 31 36.42 13.93 2.37
C ALA A 31 35.85 13.26 1.12
N GLU A 32 34.78 12.49 1.30
CA GLU A 32 33.80 12.24 0.26
C GLU A 32 32.54 11.79 1.00
N ALA A 33 31.56 12.70 1.10
CA ALA A 33 30.22 12.35 1.51
C ALA A 33 29.48 11.80 0.28
N PRO A 34 29.14 10.50 0.22
CA PRO A 34 28.12 10.04 -0.70
C PRO A 34 26.80 10.18 0.05
N GLN A 35 26.07 11.21 -0.36
CA GLN A 35 24.65 11.49 -0.16
C GLN A 35 23.84 10.31 0.39
N PRO A 36 22.99 10.50 1.43
CA PRO A 36 22.01 9.49 1.79
C PRO A 36 21.08 9.31 0.59
N ALA A 37 21.22 8.18 -0.11
CA ALA A 37 20.23 7.70 -1.04
C ALA A 37 18.96 7.46 -0.23
N TRP A 38 18.09 8.47 -0.21
CA TRP A 38 16.69 8.31 0.08
C TRP A 38 16.19 7.24 -0.87
N THR A 39 16.18 6.02 -0.36
CA THR A 39 15.55 4.89 -1.03
C THR A 39 14.08 5.18 -0.91
N MET A 40 13.59 6.00 -1.83
CA MET A 40 12.19 6.24 -2.06
C MET A 40 11.64 4.84 -2.39
N PRO A 41 10.82 4.22 -1.53
CA PRO A 41 10.21 2.96 -1.90
C PRO A 41 9.44 3.25 -3.18
N ALA A 42 9.75 2.48 -4.22
CA ALA A 42 9.20 2.63 -5.55
C ALA A 42 7.69 2.83 -5.43
N GLN A 43 7.24 4.08 -5.58
CA GLN A 43 5.84 4.37 -5.77
C GLN A 43 5.49 3.78 -7.12
N TYR A 44 5.07 2.51 -7.09
CA TYR A 44 4.25 1.85 -8.08
C TYR A 44 4.45 2.38 -9.52
N ARG A 45 5.68 2.36 -10.01
CA ARG A 45 6.02 2.61 -11.41
C ARG A 45 5.75 1.31 -12.15
N GLY A 46 4.49 1.07 -12.49
CA GLY A 46 4.07 -0.24 -13.00
C GLY A 46 2.63 -0.32 -13.49
N GLY A 47 2.18 0.66 -14.26
CA GLY A 47 0.99 0.53 -15.10
C GLY A 47 1.22 1.46 -16.27
N GLY A 48 1.22 0.92 -17.49
CA GLY A 48 1.44 1.72 -18.69
C GLY A 48 0.51 2.93 -18.70
N GLN A 49 0.87 3.94 -19.48
CA GLN A 49 0.03 5.06 -19.84
C GLN A 49 -1.18 4.56 -20.66
N GLN A 50 -2.01 3.71 -20.06
CA GLN A 50 -3.34 3.34 -20.52
C GLN A 50 -4.22 4.54 -20.21
N ASP A 51 -5.07 4.91 -21.16
CA ASP A 51 -6.06 5.98 -20.99
C ASP A 51 -7.15 5.46 -20.03
N LEU A 52 -6.78 5.36 -18.76
CA LEU A 52 -7.66 4.93 -17.71
C LEU A 52 -8.56 6.11 -17.34
N ARG A 53 -9.83 5.80 -17.11
CA ARG A 53 -10.77 6.74 -16.53
C ARG A 53 -10.22 7.23 -15.17
N PRO A 54 -10.19 8.55 -14.92
CA PRO A 54 -9.67 9.06 -13.66
C PRO A 54 -10.54 8.59 -12.51
N LEU A 55 -9.91 8.07 -11.44
CA LEU A 55 -10.62 7.58 -10.26
C LEU A 55 -11.59 8.62 -9.68
N ARG A 56 -11.22 9.90 -9.72
CA ARG A 56 -12.08 11.00 -9.28
C ARG A 56 -13.44 10.96 -9.99
N GLU A 57 -13.46 10.78 -11.30
CA GLU A 57 -14.70 10.75 -12.08
C GLU A 57 -15.57 9.56 -11.69
N VAL A 58 -14.96 8.39 -11.51
CA VAL A 58 -15.65 7.20 -11.00
C VAL A 58 -16.25 7.45 -9.61
N VAL A 59 -15.51 8.10 -8.71
CA VAL A 59 -15.98 8.42 -7.35
C VAL A 59 -17.14 9.41 -7.37
N GLU A 60 -17.08 10.44 -8.23
CA GLU A 60 -18.18 11.40 -8.37
C GLU A 60 -19.44 10.73 -8.95
N GLU A 61 -19.30 9.84 -9.92
CA GLU A 61 -20.40 9.05 -10.46
C GLU A 61 -21.04 8.16 -9.39
N LEU A 62 -20.22 7.42 -8.64
CA LEU A 62 -20.70 6.56 -7.54
C LEU A 62 -21.38 7.39 -6.44
N ARG A 63 -20.85 8.57 -6.14
CA ARG A 63 -21.45 9.50 -5.18
C ARG A 63 -22.80 10.02 -5.67
N ALA A 64 -22.90 10.40 -6.94
CA ALA A 64 -24.15 10.87 -7.54
C ALA A 64 -25.22 9.76 -7.58
N GLN A 65 -24.81 8.50 -7.81
CA GLN A 65 -25.72 7.37 -7.94
C GLN A 65 -26.14 6.75 -6.60
N TYR A 66 -25.19 6.56 -5.69
CA TYR A 66 -25.40 5.79 -4.46
C TYR A 66 -25.34 6.65 -3.18
N GLY A 67 -24.91 7.92 -3.28
CA GLY A 67 -24.52 8.69 -2.10
C GLY A 67 -23.34 8.03 -1.39
N GLY A 68 -23.24 8.20 -0.07
CA GLY A 68 -22.24 7.49 0.74
C GLY A 68 -20.81 8.00 0.54
N GLU A 69 -19.84 7.16 0.91
CA GLU A 69 -18.44 7.55 1.02
C GLU A 69 -17.49 6.55 0.35
N TYR A 70 -16.49 7.10 -0.33
CA TYR A 70 -15.36 6.34 -0.84
C TYR A 70 -14.49 5.84 0.32
N VAL A 71 -14.14 4.55 0.32
CA VAL A 71 -13.25 3.94 1.33
C VAL A 71 -11.87 3.64 0.75
N SER A 72 -11.82 2.85 -0.34
CA SER A 72 -10.58 2.45 -0.99
C SER A 72 -10.87 1.92 -2.40
N HIS A 73 -9.86 1.80 -3.26
CA HIS A 73 -10.00 1.08 -4.53
C HIS A 73 -8.81 0.16 -4.76
N ARG A 74 -9.01 -0.82 -5.63
CA ARG A 74 -7.95 -1.56 -6.31
C ARG A 74 -8.22 -1.57 -7.80
N LEU A 75 -7.16 -1.56 -8.60
CA LEU A 75 -7.25 -1.74 -10.04
C LEU A 75 -6.95 -3.21 -10.36
N GLU A 76 -7.93 -3.92 -10.90
CA GLU A 76 -7.73 -5.25 -11.48
C GLU A 76 -7.30 -5.05 -12.94
N GLN A 77 -6.01 -5.28 -13.21
CA GLN A 77 -5.45 -5.23 -14.56
C GLN A 77 -5.71 -6.54 -15.31
N GLY A 78 -6.06 -6.44 -16.58
CA GLY A 78 -6.41 -7.56 -17.46
C GLY A 78 -6.73 -7.06 -18.87
N GLY A 79 -7.35 -7.90 -19.72
CA GLY A 79 -7.75 -7.49 -21.07
C GLY A 79 -8.74 -6.31 -21.11
N SER A 80 -9.45 -6.06 -20.00
CA SER A 80 -10.21 -4.83 -19.74
C SER A 80 -9.98 -4.43 -18.28
N PRO A 81 -9.34 -3.29 -18.01
CA PRO A 81 -9.03 -2.89 -16.65
C PRO A 81 -10.30 -2.51 -15.88
N VAL A 82 -10.41 -2.94 -14.62
CA VAL A 82 -11.60 -2.71 -13.78
C VAL A 82 -11.18 -2.13 -12.43
N TYR A 83 -11.81 -1.01 -12.04
CA TYR A 83 -11.75 -0.53 -10.68
C TYR A 83 -12.70 -1.33 -9.81
N VAL A 84 -12.19 -1.91 -8.74
CA VAL A 84 -13.03 -2.40 -7.65
C VAL A 84 -12.96 -1.39 -6.51
N VAL A 85 -14.02 -0.62 -6.38
CA VAL A 85 -14.16 0.46 -5.40
C VAL A 85 -14.91 -0.05 -4.19
N ARG A 86 -14.27 0.02 -3.03
CA ARG A 86 -14.89 -0.24 -1.75
C ARG A 86 -15.61 1.03 -1.31
N TRP A 87 -16.91 0.92 -1.16
CA TRP A 87 -17.82 2.03 -0.93
C TRP A 87 -18.62 1.81 0.35
N ARG A 88 -18.72 2.84 1.19
CA ARG A 88 -19.62 2.86 2.33
C ARG A 88 -20.94 3.46 1.87
N MET A 89 -21.97 2.64 1.84
CA MET A 89 -23.33 3.05 1.54
C MET A 89 -23.88 3.99 2.64
N PRO A 90 -24.93 4.78 2.36
CA PRO A 90 -25.55 5.67 3.35
C PRO A 90 -26.09 4.98 4.60
N ASP A 91 -26.43 3.68 4.50
CA ASP A 91 -26.86 2.82 5.60
C ASP A 91 -25.70 2.29 6.46
N GLY A 92 -24.45 2.67 6.13
CA GLY A 92 -23.23 2.22 6.78
C GLY A 92 -22.67 0.90 6.27
N GLN A 93 -23.37 0.19 5.37
CA GLN A 93 -22.86 -1.05 4.79
C GLN A 93 -21.70 -0.79 3.84
N ILE A 94 -20.70 -1.68 3.85
CA ILE A 94 -19.58 -1.60 2.91
C ILE A 94 -19.82 -2.57 1.74
N ARG A 95 -19.71 -2.06 0.51
CA ARG A 95 -19.88 -2.83 -0.73
C ARG A 95 -18.70 -2.62 -1.66
N ASP A 96 -18.37 -3.67 -2.41
CA ASP A 96 -17.40 -3.59 -3.49
C ASP A 96 -18.15 -3.37 -4.81
N ILE A 97 -17.89 -2.24 -5.46
CA ILE A 97 -18.50 -1.86 -6.73
C ILE A 97 -17.45 -1.99 -7.82
N ARG A 98 -17.79 -2.73 -8.88
CA ARG A 98 -16.90 -2.96 -10.03
C ARG A 98 -17.26 -1.98 -11.14
N VAL A 99 -16.31 -1.15 -11.55
CA VAL A 99 -16.49 -0.12 -12.59
C VAL A 99 -15.40 -0.29 -13.64
N SER A 100 -15.75 -0.19 -14.91
CA SER A 100 -14.78 -0.18 -16.01
C SER A 100 -13.76 0.95 -15.79
N ALA A 101 -12.48 0.64 -15.89
CA ALA A 101 -11.41 1.64 -15.85
C ALA A 101 -11.08 2.17 -17.25
N THR A 102 -11.70 1.65 -18.31
CA THR A 102 -11.57 2.16 -19.68
C THR A 102 -12.38 3.44 -19.84
N ARG A 103 -11.78 4.47 -20.47
CA ARG A 103 -12.48 5.70 -20.87
C ARG A 103 -13.50 5.42 -21.99
#